data_AF-A0A348SZ24-F1
#
_entry.id   AF-A0A348SZ24-F1
#
_cell.length_a   1.000
_cell.length_b   1.000
_cell.length_c   1.000
_cell.angle_alpha   90.00
_cell.angle_beta   90.00
_cell.angle_gamma   90.00
#
_symmetry.space_group_name_H-M   'P 1'
#
loop_
_entity.id
_entity.type
_entity.pdbx_description
1 polymer ?
#
loop_
_entity_poly.entity_id
_entity_poly.type
_entity_poly.pdbx_seq_one_letter_code
_entity_poly.pdbx_strand_id
1 'polypeptide(L)'
;MDGLLHYVIMPNHIHFLVGIQPKADGTMQASSPTNISQVVRIFKGRVAHRAGHSVFQRSFYDHIIRTETDYWAIVQYIDENLLKWVLDPLYQEGTP
;
A
#
# COMPACT_ATOMS: atom_id res chain seq x y z
N MET A 1 1.27 15.04 4.46
CA MET A 1 1.94 13.79 4.02
C MET A 1 1.62 13.67 2.56
N ASP A 2 2.43 14.27 1.71
CA ASP A 2 2.10 14.41 0.30
C ASP A 2 2.44 13.08 -0.39
N GLY A 3 1.41 12.30 -0.72
CA GLY A 3 1.56 11.09 -1.52
C GLY A 3 0.77 9.86 -1.05
N LEU A 4 0.30 9.76 0.19
CA LEU A 4 -0.64 8.69 0.57
C LEU A 4 -2.08 9.20 0.40
N LEU A 5 -2.84 8.58 -0.49
CA LEU A 5 -4.19 9.02 -0.83
C LEU A 5 -5.25 8.25 -0.04
N HIS A 6 -5.17 6.91 -0.03
CA HIS A 6 -6.07 6.03 0.72
C HIS A 6 -5.31 4.82 1.27
N TYR A 7 -5.82 4.21 2.33
CA TYR A 7 -5.26 2.97 2.87
C TYR A 7 -6.28 2.21 3.70
N VAL A 8 -6.08 0.90 3.83
CA VAL A 8 -6.80 0.06 4.80
C VAL A 8 -5.84 -0.98 5.39
N ILE A 9 -5.97 -1.23 6.69
CA ILE A 9 -5.18 -2.24 7.42
C ILE A 9 -6.14 -3.36 7.82
N MET A 10 -5.85 -4.56 7.35
CA MET A 10 -6.54 -5.79 7.72
C MET A 10 -5.62 -6.61 8.65
N PRO A 11 -6.17 -7.56 9.43
CA PRO A 11 -5.36 -8.42 10.30
C PRO A 11 -4.22 -9.17 9.59
N ASN A 12 -4.39 -9.55 8.30
CA ASN A 12 -3.41 -10.31 7.53
C ASN A 12 -2.72 -9.54 6.38
N HIS A 13 -3.26 -8.39 5.94
CA HIS A 13 -2.69 -7.61 4.83
C HIS A 13 -3.02 -6.12 4.92
N ILE A 14 -2.35 -5.31 4.09
CA ILE A 14 -2.53 -3.86 4.06
C ILE A 14 -2.63 -3.43 2.60
N HIS A 15 -3.58 -2.54 2.29
CA HIS A 15 -3.67 -1.87 0.99
C HIS A 15 -3.29 -0.39 1.13
N PHE A 16 -2.51 0.10 0.15
CA PHE A 16 -2.15 1.51 0.03
C PHE A 16 -2.49 2.01 -1.37
N LEU A 17 -3.05 3.21 -1.44
CA LEU A 17 -3.16 3.99 -2.66
C LEU A 17 -2.23 5.19 -2.55
N VAL A 18 -1.19 5.21 -3.37
CA VAL A 18 -0.10 6.20 -3.30
C VAL A 18 -0.04 7.00 -4.58
N GLY A 19 -0.10 8.33 -4.46
CA GLY A 19 0.19 9.27 -5.53
C GLY A 19 1.68 9.60 -5.55
N ILE A 20 2.36 9.26 -6.64
CA ILE A 20 3.77 9.62 -6.85
C ILE A 20 3.81 10.84 -7.76
N GLN A 21 4.09 12.01 -7.17
CA GLN A 21 4.29 13.22 -7.95
C GLN A 21 5.73 13.30 -8.46
N PRO A 22 5.96 13.65 -9.74
CA PRO A 22 7.28 14.05 -10.20
C PRO A 22 7.70 15.33 -9.45
N LYS A 23 8.95 15.41 -8.98
CA LYS A 23 9.48 16.67 -8.43
C LYS A 23 9.45 17.72 -9.55
N ALA A 24 8.79 18.85 -9.29
CA ALA A 24 8.54 19.90 -10.29
C ALA A 24 9.79 20.70 -10.72
N ASP A 25 10.95 20.45 -10.12
CA ASP A 25 12.14 21.27 -10.37
C ASP A 25 13.09 20.53 -11.30
N GLY A 26 13.15 21.02 -12.55
CA GLY A 26 13.92 20.51 -13.69
C GLY A 26 15.44 20.48 -13.54
N THR A 27 15.98 20.26 -12.34
CA THR A 27 17.37 19.85 -12.18
C THR A 27 17.47 18.36 -12.46
N MET A 28 18.14 18.02 -13.57
CA MET A 28 18.69 16.69 -13.80
C MET A 28 19.72 16.37 -12.71
N GLN A 29 19.27 16.02 -11.51
CA GLN A 29 20.10 15.45 -10.44
C GLN A 29 19.30 14.35 -9.73
N ALA A 30 19.59 13.12 -10.17
CA ALA A 30 19.59 11.90 -9.38
C ALA A 30 18.44 11.69 -8.38
N SER A 31 17.32 11.14 -8.85
CA SER A 31 16.80 9.87 -8.32
C SER A 31 15.93 9.29 -9.43
N SER A 32 16.10 8.01 -9.79
CA SER A 32 15.10 7.30 -10.60
C SER A 32 13.70 7.57 -10.06
N PRO A 33 12.64 7.58 -10.91
CA PRO A 33 11.25 7.74 -10.45
C PRO A 33 11.04 6.93 -9.18
N THR A 34 10.49 7.56 -8.14
CA THR A 34 10.36 7.00 -6.79
C THR A 34 10.06 5.51 -6.87
N ASN A 35 11.07 4.71 -6.56
CA ASN A 35 10.99 3.28 -6.78
C ASN A 35 10.04 2.72 -5.71
N ILE A 36 8.83 2.33 -6.12
CA ILE A 36 7.81 1.82 -5.21
C ILE A 36 8.36 0.66 -4.35
N SER A 37 9.24 -0.18 -4.92
CA SER A 37 9.90 -1.26 -4.18
C SER A 37 10.83 -0.74 -3.08
N GLN A 38 11.51 0.39 -3.27
CA GLN A 38 12.29 1.03 -2.20
C GLN A 38 11.39 1.56 -1.08
N VAL A 39 10.27 2.21 -1.44
CA VAL A 39 9.28 2.71 -0.47
C VAL A 39 8.74 1.55 0.37
N VAL A 40 8.28 0.48 -0.28
CA VAL A 40 7.76 -0.72 0.38
C VAL A 40 8.85 -1.39 1.22
N ARG A 41 10.09 -1.49 0.73
CA ARG A 41 11.21 -2.05 1.50
C ARG A 41 11.46 -1.27 2.80
N ILE A 42 11.51 0.07 2.72
CA ILE A 42 11.72 0.92 3.89
C ILE A 42 10.55 0.78 4.87
N PHE A 43 9.32 0.79 4.37
CA PHE A 43 8.12 0.60 5.18
C PHE A 43 8.15 -0.75 5.92
N LYS A 44 8.30 -1.86 5.20
CA LYS A 44 8.35 -3.21 5.77
C LYS A 44 9.49 -3.34 6.79
N GLY A 45 10.66 -2.80 6.49
CA GLY A 45 11.83 -2.84 7.38
C GLY A 45 11.61 -2.06 8.68
N ARG A 46 11.01 -0.86 8.61
CA ARG A 46 10.71 -0.06 9.81
C ARG A 46 9.68 -0.73 10.72
N VAL A 47 8.63 -1.30 10.14
CA VAL A 47 7.62 -2.02 10.93
C VAL A 47 8.23 -3.27 11.55
N ALA A 48 8.99 -4.07 10.81
CA ALA A 48 9.65 -5.26 11.34
C ALA A 48 10.62 -4.92 12.47
N HIS A 49 11.39 -3.84 12.33
CA HIS A 49 12.27 -3.35 13.41
C HIS A 49 11.48 -2.98 14.67
N ARG A 50 10.34 -2.29 14.52
CA ARG A 50 9.49 -1.92 15.67
C ARG A 50 8.78 -3.12 16.30
N ALA A 51 8.43 -4.12 15.50
CA ALA A 51 7.82 -5.36 15.96
C ALA A 51 8.83 -6.34 16.59
N GLY A 52 10.13 -6.17 16.32
CA GLY A 52 11.19 -7.08 16.78
C GLY A 52 11.29 -8.39 15.99
N HIS A 53 10.45 -8.59 14.96
CA HIS A 53 10.49 -9.75 14.07
C HIS A 53 9.94 -9.41 12.68
N SER A 54 10.11 -10.33 11.72
CA SER A 54 9.51 -10.16 10.39
C SER A 54 7.99 -10.32 10.46
N VAL A 55 7.27 -9.31 10.01
CA VAL A 55 5.79 -9.30 9.97
C VAL A 55 5.27 -9.60 8.55
N PHE A 56 6.00 -9.16 7.52
CA PHE A 56 5.52 -9.21 6.14
C PHE A 56 6.08 -10.40 5.37
N GLN A 57 5.28 -10.90 4.43
CA GLN A 57 5.77 -11.76 3.36
C GLN A 57 6.81 -11.05 2.48
N ARG A 58 7.65 -11.83 1.78
CA ARG A 58 8.78 -11.32 0.98
C ARG A 58 8.34 -10.35 -0.13
N SER A 59 7.35 -10.74 -0.94
CA SER A 59 6.85 -9.94 -2.07
C SER A 59 5.72 -9.00 -1.67
N PHE A 60 5.28 -8.16 -2.59
CA PHE A 60 4.08 -7.35 -2.50
C PHE A 60 3.42 -7.30 -3.88
N TYR A 61 2.13 -6.98 -3.90
CA TYR A 61 1.39 -6.70 -5.13
C TYR A 61 1.37 -5.20 -5.34
N ASP A 62 1.62 -4.75 -6.57
CA ASP A 62 1.45 -3.38 -7.01
C ASP A 62 0.64 -3.32 -8.31
N HIS A 63 -0.15 -2.26 -8.44
CA HIS A 63 -0.99 -2.00 -9.61
C HIS A 63 -0.93 -0.52 -9.96
N ILE A 64 -0.70 -0.20 -11.24
CA ILE A 64 -0.66 1.17 -11.73
C ILE A 64 -2.05 1.57 -12.22
N ILE A 65 -2.67 2.52 -11.53
CA ILE A 65 -3.94 3.10 -11.94
C ILE A 65 -3.71 4.06 -13.11
N ARG A 66 -4.38 3.81 -14.23
CA ARG A 66 -4.22 4.58 -15.48
C ARG A 66 -5.48 5.29 -15.95
N THR A 67 -6.63 4.96 -15.35
CA THR A 67 -7.93 5.52 -15.73
C THR A 67 -8.70 5.93 -14.49
N GLU A 68 -9.64 6.86 -14.68
CA GLU A 68 -10.53 7.29 -13.61
C GLU A 68 -11.44 6.15 -13.13
N THR A 69 -11.92 5.30 -14.03
CA THR A 69 -12.74 4.13 -13.66
C THR A 69 -11.97 3.16 -12.76
N ASP A 70 -10.70 2.89 -13.07
CA ASP A 70 -9.82 2.04 -12.26
C ASP A 70 -9.53 2.69 -10.90
N TYR A 71 -9.33 4.02 -10.87
CA TYR A 71 -9.18 4.77 -9.64
C TYR A 71 -10.38 4.58 -8.70
N TRP A 72 -11.60 4.82 -9.19
CA TRP A 72 -12.81 4.67 -8.39
C TRP A 72 -13.05 3.23 -7.94
N ALA A 73 -12.74 2.24 -8.78
CA ALA A 73 -12.82 0.84 -8.41
C ALA A 73 -11.88 0.49 -7.24
N ILE A 74 -10.64 0.98 -7.27
CA ILE A 74 -9.67 0.75 -6.17
C ILE A 74 -10.08 1.49 -4.90
N VAL A 75 -10.54 2.75 -5.00
CA VAL A 75 -11.03 3.49 -3.83
C VAL A 75 -12.21 2.76 -3.19
N GLN A 76 -13.22 2.37 -3.98
CA GLN A 76 -14.36 1.60 -3.50
C GLN A 76 -13.93 0.28 -2.87
N TYR A 77 -12.98 -0.44 -3.48
CA TYR A 77 -12.45 -1.67 -2.90
C TYR A 77 -11.80 -1.44 -1.53
N ILE A 78 -10.96 -0.41 -1.39
CA ILE A 78 -10.31 -0.06 -0.10
C ILE A 78 -11.36 0.25 0.97
N ASP A 79 -12.38 1.04 0.63
CA ASP A 79 -13.42 1.46 1.57
C ASP A 79 -14.34 0.29 1.98
N GLU A 80 -14.69 -0.59 1.04
CA GLU A 80 -15.60 -1.72 1.28
C GLU A 80 -14.91 -2.94 1.89
N ASN A 81 -13.58 -3.09 1.77
CA ASN A 81 -12.86 -4.27 2.26
C ASN A 81 -13.04 -4.46 3.77
N LEU A 82 -13.05 -3.37 4.54
CA LEU A 82 -13.30 -3.43 5.98
C LEU A 82 -14.64 -4.11 6.32
N LEU A 83 -15.68 -3.84 5.53
CA LEU A 83 -17.02 -4.40 5.70
C LEU A 83 -17.12 -5.84 5.16
N LYS A 84 -16.36 -6.13 4.10
CA LYS A 84 -16.33 -7.44 3.44
C LYS A 84 -15.33 -8.40 4.07
N TRP A 85 -14.58 -7.97 5.08
CA TRP A 85 -13.54 -8.77 5.75
C TRP A 85 -14.04 -10.13 6.24
N VAL A 86 -15.26 -10.17 6.79
CA VAL A 86 -15.91 -11.41 7.25
C VAL A 86 -16.18 -12.42 6.13
N LEU A 87 -16.09 -11.99 4.87
CA LEU A 87 -16.26 -12.80 3.67
C LEU A 87 -14.91 -13.17 3.02
N ASP A 88 -13.78 -12.74 3.59
CA ASP A 88 -12.45 -13.06 3.06
C ASP A 88 -12.20 -14.58 3.18
N PRO A 89 -11.73 -15.27 2.12
CA PRO A 89 -11.47 -16.71 2.16
C PRO A 89 -10.44 -17.14 3.22
N LEU A 90 -9.60 -16.22 3.69
CA LEU A 90 -8.61 -16.42 4.74
C LEU A 90 -9.09 -15.89 6.10
N TYR A 91 -10.35 -15.46 6.21
CA TYR A 91 -10.94 -15.03 7.47
C TYR A 91 -10.95 -16.19 8.47
N GLN A 92 -10.38 -15.95 9.64
CA GLN A 92 -10.47 -16.85 10.79
C GLN A 92 -11.26 -16.16 11.90
N GLU A 93 -12.41 -16.73 12.24
CA GLU A 93 -13.29 -16.25 13.31
C GLU A 93 -12.50 -16.23 14.64
N GLY A 94 -12.46 -15.07 15.32
CA GLY A 94 -11.71 -14.88 16.56
C GLY A 94 -10.30 -14.29 16.42
N THR A 95 -9.89 -13.85 15.23
CA THR A 95 -8.72 -12.96 15.08
C THR A 95 -9.16 -11.52 15.41
N PRO A 96 -8.49 -10.81 16.34
CA PRO A 96 -8.99 -9.56 16.93
C PRO A 96 -9.23 -8.43 15.93
#